data_AF-A0A661C0M3-F1
#
_entry.id   AF-A0A661C0M3-F1
#
_cell.length_a   1.000
_cell.length_b   1.000
_cell.length_c   1.000
_cell.angle_alpha   90.00
_cell.angle_beta   90.00
_cell.angle_gamma   90.00
#
_symmetry.space_group_name_H-M   'P 1'
#
loop_
_entity.id
_entity.type
_entity.pdbx_description
1 polymer ?
#
loop_
_entity_poly.entity_id
_entity_poly.type
_entity_poly.pdbx_seq_one_letter_code
_entity_poly.pdbx_strand_id
1 'polypeptide(L)'
;MKRLFYFTGYRLTVFHYKRKTLVGSISFEPTEKGLDDFRKYLLQIDKIPGKFLVDVIEENFRKENIPHVGVRDRKAVVSRLMDRFYRSSNDYCYSKVIGRDKGGRKDDVVLIGAITNPQLMHPWISVLEECEIPLSGIWSLPLVSKNLLKHIKATSGSVLLVSQQVNSNVRQTLFKDGVLISSRQSIVNQDINDISIIGELAAPEVKRTIKFLRAQNLISEDEVINLHILGSDEQIHSLHESFKSSE
;
A
#
# COMPACT_ATOMS: atom_id res chain seq x y z
N MET A 1 -10.07 23.35 -3.06
CA MET A 1 -9.33 22.36 -3.86
C MET A 1 -8.74 21.33 -2.90
N LYS A 2 -8.45 20.09 -3.32
CA LYS A 2 -7.72 19.10 -2.51
C LYS A 2 -6.49 18.64 -3.30
N ARG A 3 -5.40 18.39 -2.59
CA ARG A 3 -4.12 17.96 -3.17
C ARG A 3 -3.71 16.60 -2.61
N LEU A 4 -3.29 15.71 -3.49
CA LEU A 4 -2.76 14.39 -3.13
C LEU A 4 -1.38 14.26 -3.78
N PHE A 5 -0.35 14.17 -2.94
CA PHE A 5 1.01 13.78 -3.31
C PHE A 5 1.05 12.27 -3.32
N TYR A 6 1.21 11.66 -4.49
CA TYR A 6 1.24 10.22 -4.67
C TYR A 6 2.65 9.78 -5.02
N PHE A 7 3.27 9.04 -4.11
CA PHE A 7 4.66 8.63 -4.19
C PHE A 7 4.76 7.13 -4.44
N THR A 8 5.38 6.76 -5.57
CA THR A 8 5.51 5.36 -6.01
C THR A 8 6.94 4.83 -5.90
N GLY A 9 7.75 5.41 -5.00
CA GLY A 9 9.14 4.98 -4.74
C GLY A 9 10.15 5.64 -5.66
N TYR A 10 9.79 5.83 -6.93
CA TYR A 10 10.61 6.52 -7.93
C TYR A 10 10.05 7.91 -8.25
N ARG A 11 8.75 8.03 -8.51
CA ARG A 11 8.14 9.28 -8.99
C ARG A 11 7.18 9.86 -7.97
N LEU A 12 7.08 11.19 -7.95
CA LEU A 12 6.02 11.89 -7.22
C LEU A 12 5.01 12.47 -8.22
N THR A 13 3.75 12.06 -8.11
CA THR A 13 2.65 12.63 -8.88
C THR A 13 1.74 13.44 -7.97
N VAL A 14 1.44 14.68 -8.34
CA VAL A 14 0.51 15.53 -7.60
C VAL A 14 -0.83 15.54 -8.32
N PHE A 15 -1.86 15.04 -7.65
CA PHE A 15 -3.24 15.07 -8.13
C PHE A 15 -4.02 16.24 -7.52
N HIS A 16 -4.73 16.95 -8.39
CA HIS A 16 -5.62 18.05 -8.01
C HIS A 16 -7.07 17.60 -8.09
N TYR A 17 -7.78 17.74 -6.97
CA TYR A 17 -9.20 17.43 -6.90
C TYR A 17 -10.04 18.68 -6.65
N LYS A 18 -11.08 18.85 -7.46
CA LYS A 18 -12.19 19.78 -7.18
C LYS A 18 -13.38 18.95 -6.73
N ARG A 19 -13.75 19.06 -5.45
CA ARG A 19 -14.74 18.19 -4.80
C ARG A 19 -14.36 16.70 -4.88
N LYS A 20 -15.03 15.92 -5.74
CA LYS A 20 -14.80 14.49 -5.97
C LYS A 20 -14.21 14.19 -7.35
N THR A 21 -13.90 15.22 -8.14
CA THR A 21 -13.42 15.10 -9.51
C THR A 21 -11.94 15.41 -9.57
N LEU A 22 -11.17 14.52 -10.21
CA LEU A 22 -9.78 14.78 -10.58
C LEU A 22 -9.77 15.81 -11.71
N VAL A 23 -9.11 16.94 -11.51
CA VAL A 23 -9.06 18.05 -12.49
C VAL A 23 -7.70 18.26 -13.12
N GLY A 24 -6.67 17.57 -12.62
CA GLY A 24 -5.33 17.63 -13.20
C GLY A 24 -4.32 16.81 -12.40
N SER A 25 -3.21 16.50 -13.06
CA SER A 25 -2.07 15.82 -12.46
C SER A 25 -0.77 16.34 -13.06
N ILE A 26 0.28 16.38 -12.25
CA ILE A 26 1.65 16.69 -12.68
C ILE A 26 2.61 15.73 -11.98
N SER A 27 3.66 15.30 -12.67
CA SER A 27 4.63 14.34 -12.15
C SER A 27 6.04 14.92 -12.13
N PHE A 28 6.82 14.51 -11.14
CA PHE A 28 8.19 14.95 -10.91
C PHE A 28 9.10 13.73 -10.75
N GLU A 29 10.20 13.73 -11.49
CA GLU A 29 11.20 12.66 -11.48
C GLU A 29 12.16 12.80 -10.29
N PRO A 30 12.75 11.70 -9.76
CA PRO A 30 13.64 11.71 -8.59
C PRO A 30 15.06 12.15 -8.96
N THR A 31 15.16 13.32 -9.58
CA THR A 31 16.42 13.94 -9.98
C THR A 31 16.51 15.32 -9.35
N GLU A 32 17.71 15.90 -9.27
CA GLU A 32 17.88 17.28 -8.78
C GLU A 32 16.96 18.25 -9.53
N LYS A 33 16.93 18.13 -10.87
CA LYS A 33 16.03 18.92 -11.70
C LYS A 33 14.56 18.69 -11.36
N GLY A 34 14.14 17.44 -11.17
CA GLY A 34 12.75 17.12 -10.84
C GLY A 34 12.32 17.64 -9.46
N LEU A 35 13.23 17.64 -8.48
CA LEU A 35 13.02 18.26 -7.17
C LEU A 35 12.93 19.80 -7.28
N ASP A 36 13.76 20.43 -8.12
CA ASP A 36 13.70 21.87 -8.39
C ASP A 36 12.39 22.26 -9.09
N ASP A 37 11.96 21.47 -10.08
CA ASP A 37 10.70 21.68 -10.78
C ASP A 37 9.51 21.50 -9.82
N PHE A 38 9.59 20.53 -8.90
CA PHE A 38 8.61 20.37 -7.82
C PHE A 38 8.58 21.58 -6.89
N ARG A 39 9.74 22.09 -6.48
CA ARG A 39 9.85 23.30 -5.64
C ARG A 39 9.22 24.50 -6.34
N LYS A 40 9.57 24.76 -7.60
CA LYS A 40 8.98 25.85 -8.40
C LYS A 40 7.47 25.73 -8.50
N TYR A 41 6.98 24.51 -8.73
CA TYR A 41 5.54 24.23 -8.76
C TYR A 41 4.86 24.57 -7.42
N LEU A 42 5.44 24.17 -6.29
CA LEU A 42 4.87 24.47 -4.97
C LEU A 42 4.83 25.97 -4.65
N LEU A 43 5.80 26.75 -5.14
CA LEU A 43 5.83 28.21 -4.95
C LEU A 43 4.74 28.95 -5.75
N GLN A 44 4.16 28.32 -6.78
CA GLN A 44 3.15 28.92 -7.65
C GLN A 44 1.70 28.59 -7.25
N ILE A 45 1.51 27.78 -6.21
CA ILE A 45 0.20 27.27 -5.82
C ILE A 45 -0.15 27.63 -4.38
N ASP A 46 -1.44 27.59 -4.04
CA ASP A 46 -1.91 27.85 -2.68
C ASP A 46 -1.30 26.86 -1.67
N LYS A 47 -0.89 27.36 -0.50
CA LYS A 47 -0.39 26.58 0.64
C LYS A 47 -1.53 25.90 1.41
N ILE A 48 -2.32 25.08 0.72
CA ILE A 48 -3.40 24.28 1.33
C ILE A 48 -2.88 22.93 1.86
N PRO A 49 -3.50 22.36 2.91
CA PRO A 49 -3.13 21.04 3.40
C PRO A 49 -3.23 19.97 2.32
N GLY A 50 -2.09 19.33 2.03
CA GLY A 50 -1.97 18.20 1.13
C GLY A 50 -2.03 16.87 1.85
N LYS A 51 -2.33 15.81 1.10
CA LYS A 51 -2.25 14.42 1.59
C LYS A 51 -1.10 13.71 0.92
N PHE A 52 -0.29 12.98 1.66
CA PHE A 52 0.78 12.17 1.08
C PHE A 52 0.36 10.70 1.08
N LEU A 53 0.35 10.07 -0.10
CA LEU A 53 -0.01 8.67 -0.29
C LEU A 53 1.20 7.92 -0.81
N VAL A 54 1.62 6.92 -0.03
CA VAL A 54 2.80 6.10 -0.28
C VAL A 54 2.36 4.78 -0.89
N ASP A 55 3.04 4.36 -1.95
CA ASP A 55 2.83 3.11 -2.66
C ASP A 55 4.18 2.54 -3.12
N VAL A 56 4.90 1.93 -2.18
CA VAL A 56 6.29 1.51 -2.40
C VAL A 56 6.50 0.05 -2.00
N ILE A 57 7.56 -0.57 -2.53
CA ILE A 57 7.90 -1.97 -2.22
C ILE A 57 8.41 -2.12 -0.78
N GLU A 58 8.91 -1.03 -0.20
CA GLU A 58 9.42 -0.94 1.17
C GLU A 58 8.30 -0.89 2.23
N GLU A 59 7.03 -0.88 1.83
CA GLU A 59 5.92 -1.06 2.78
C GLU A 59 5.90 -2.49 3.30
N ASN A 60 6.04 -2.65 4.61
CA ASN A 60 6.04 -3.93 5.27
C ASN A 60 4.93 -4.04 6.31
N PHE A 61 4.26 -5.19 6.36
CA PHE A 61 3.22 -5.51 7.34
C PHE A 61 3.48 -6.88 7.96
N ARG A 62 3.28 -7.00 9.27
CA ARG A 62 3.50 -8.23 10.03
C ARG A 62 2.41 -8.39 11.09
N LYS A 63 1.99 -9.63 11.33
CA LYS A 63 1.12 -9.99 12.46
C LYS A 63 1.99 -10.43 13.64
N GLU A 64 1.67 -9.92 14.81
CA GLU A 64 2.32 -10.31 16.07
C GLU A 64 1.25 -10.60 17.13
N ASN A 65 1.51 -11.63 17.93
CA ASN A 65 0.69 -11.94 19.10
C ASN A 65 1.28 -11.24 20.32
N ILE A 66 0.44 -10.55 21.08
CA ILE A 66 0.85 -9.86 22.30
C ILE A 66 -0.04 -10.26 23.48
N PRO A 67 0.50 -10.22 24.72
CA PRO A 67 -0.31 -10.30 25.93
C PRO A 67 -1.56 -9.43 25.86
N HIS A 68 -2.70 -9.99 26.25
CA HIS A 68 -3.90 -9.18 26.46
C HIS A 68 -3.73 -8.36 27.75
N VAL A 69 -3.36 -7.08 27.58
CA VAL A 69 -3.04 -6.16 28.67
C VAL A 69 -3.78 -4.83 28.50
N GLY A 70 -3.78 -4.02 29.57
CA GLY A 70 -4.36 -2.68 29.56
C GLY A 70 -3.72 -1.77 28.51
N VAL A 71 -4.41 -0.68 28.15
CA VAL A 71 -4.02 0.21 27.03
C VAL A 71 -2.59 0.76 27.17
N ARG A 72 -2.18 1.15 28.37
CA ARG A 72 -0.84 1.69 28.64
C ARG A 72 0.24 0.65 28.36
N ASP A 73 0.08 -0.55 28.91
CA ASP A 73 1.02 -1.65 28.72
C ASP A 73 1.03 -2.13 27.28
N ARG A 74 -0.14 -2.19 26.63
CA ARG A 74 -0.25 -2.52 25.21
C ARG A 74 0.57 -1.55 24.37
N LYS A 75 0.46 -0.24 24.60
CA LYS A 75 1.26 0.77 23.89
C LYS A 75 2.76 0.52 24.10
N ALA A 76 3.18 0.20 25.31
CA ALA A 76 4.59 -0.10 25.61
C ALA A 76 5.08 -1.39 24.92
N VAL A 77 4.25 -2.44 24.89
CA VAL A 77 4.57 -3.70 24.19
C VAL A 77 4.67 -3.47 22.68
N VAL A 78 3.70 -2.75 22.09
CA VAL A 78 3.70 -2.43 20.65
C VAL A 78 4.90 -1.55 20.28
N SER A 79 5.25 -0.56 21.10
CA SER A 79 6.46 0.25 20.88
C SER A 79 7.72 -0.60 20.81
N ARG A 80 7.90 -1.54 21.75
CA ARG A 80 9.04 -2.47 21.74
C ARG A 80 9.05 -3.37 20.50
N LEU A 81 7.89 -3.77 19.99
CA LEU A 81 7.78 -4.51 18.73
C LEU A 81 8.19 -3.63 17.54
N MET A 82 7.78 -2.36 17.49
CA MET A 82 8.24 -1.42 16.46
C MET A 82 9.75 -1.26 16.52
N ASP A 83 10.32 -1.00 17.70
CA ASP A 83 11.77 -0.83 17.83
C ASP A 83 12.56 -2.10 17.46
N ARG A 84 11.97 -3.27 17.68
CA ARG A 84 12.57 -4.57 17.30
C ARG A 84 12.57 -4.78 15.80
N PHE A 85 11.47 -4.49 15.11
CA PHE A 85 11.30 -4.83 13.69
C PHE A 85 11.57 -3.66 12.73
N TYR A 86 11.41 -2.43 13.19
CA TYR A 86 11.34 -1.21 12.39
C TYR A 86 12.08 -0.02 13.03
N ARG A 87 13.21 -0.28 13.70
CA ARG A 87 14.01 0.74 14.42
C ARG A 87 14.25 2.02 13.61
N SER A 88 14.53 1.88 12.31
CA SER A 88 14.85 3.00 11.42
C SER A 88 13.62 3.71 10.83
N SER A 89 12.41 3.29 11.19
CA SER A 89 11.14 3.72 10.57
C SER A 89 10.11 4.21 11.59
N ASN A 90 10.56 4.63 12.78
CA ASN A 90 9.67 4.99 13.89
C ASN A 90 8.69 6.13 13.55
N ASP A 91 9.03 7.04 12.65
CA ASP A 91 8.15 8.13 12.21
C ASP A 91 7.11 7.70 11.16
N TYR A 92 7.29 6.51 10.59
CA TYR A 92 6.49 5.98 9.48
C TYR A 92 5.95 4.59 9.79
N CYS A 93 5.47 4.40 11.03
CA CYS A 93 4.95 3.14 11.52
C CYS A 93 3.43 3.16 11.71
N TYR A 94 2.84 1.97 11.71
CA TYR A 94 1.43 1.71 11.90
C TYR A 94 1.25 0.53 12.85
N SER A 95 0.23 0.60 13.72
CA SER A 95 -0.20 -0.57 14.50
C SER A 95 -1.70 -0.57 14.71
N LYS A 96 -2.29 -1.77 14.71
CA LYS A 96 -3.71 -1.96 15.02
C LYS A 96 -3.97 -3.37 15.55
N VAL A 97 -4.74 -3.49 16.63
CA VAL A 97 -5.30 -4.78 17.05
C VAL A 97 -6.32 -5.22 15.99
N ILE A 98 -6.08 -6.38 15.39
CA ILE A 98 -6.91 -6.95 14.31
C ILE A 98 -7.71 -8.17 14.74
N GLY A 99 -7.44 -8.71 15.93
CA GLY A 99 -8.18 -9.86 16.43
C GLY A 99 -7.65 -10.33 17.77
N ARG A 100 -8.09 -11.52 18.16
CA ARG A 100 -7.68 -12.19 19.38
C ARG A 100 -7.51 -13.68 19.09
N ASP A 101 -6.43 -14.26 19.58
CA ASP A 101 -6.26 -15.70 19.53
C ASP A 101 -7.35 -16.36 20.38
N LYS A 102 -7.93 -17.44 19.86
CA LYS A 102 -8.96 -18.22 20.55
C LYS A 102 -8.34 -19.32 21.42
N GLY A 103 -7.08 -19.68 21.19
CA GLY A 103 -6.34 -20.69 21.93
C GLY A 103 -5.50 -20.13 23.08
N GLY A 104 -5.13 -21.00 24.02
CA GLY A 104 -4.16 -20.72 25.08
C GLY A 104 -4.49 -19.47 25.91
N ARG A 105 -3.51 -18.56 26.04
CA ARG A 105 -3.62 -17.32 26.84
C ARG A 105 -4.56 -16.28 26.24
N LYS A 106 -5.09 -16.50 25.03
CA LYS A 106 -5.98 -15.59 24.29
C LYS A 106 -5.35 -14.22 24.05
N ASP A 107 -4.16 -14.25 23.45
CA ASP A 107 -3.37 -13.08 23.10
C ASP A 107 -4.10 -12.17 22.10
N ASP A 108 -3.84 -10.87 22.17
CA ASP A 108 -4.30 -9.94 21.14
C ASP A 108 -3.43 -10.14 19.88
N VAL A 109 -4.06 -10.17 18.71
CA VAL A 109 -3.37 -10.19 17.42
C VAL A 109 -3.25 -8.76 16.92
N VAL A 110 -2.02 -8.27 16.76
CA VAL A 110 -1.73 -6.92 16.28
C VAL A 110 -1.11 -6.98 14.90
N LEU A 111 -1.66 -6.19 13.97
CA LEU A 111 -0.98 -5.87 12.72
C LEU A 111 -0.07 -4.68 12.96
N ILE A 112 1.21 -4.88 12.71
CA ILE A 112 2.24 -3.84 12.72
C ILE A 112 2.70 -3.60 11.28
N GLY A 113 3.12 -2.39 10.97
CA GLY A 113 3.72 -2.10 9.68
C GLY A 113 4.55 -0.83 9.67
N ALA A 114 5.41 -0.71 8.68
CA ALA A 114 6.26 0.47 8.50
C ALA A 114 6.73 0.59 7.05
N ILE A 115 7.24 1.77 6.71
CA ILE A 115 8.04 1.98 5.49
C ILE A 115 9.50 1.70 5.86
N THR A 116 10.07 0.58 5.41
CA THR A 116 11.38 0.10 5.88
C THR A 116 12.57 0.96 5.43
N ASN A 117 12.41 1.73 4.35
CA ASN A 117 13.38 2.72 3.90
C ASN A 117 12.71 4.11 3.75
N PRO A 118 12.46 4.82 4.86
CA PRO A 118 11.76 6.10 4.81
C PRO A 118 12.58 7.22 4.13
N GLN A 119 13.89 7.03 3.99
CA GLN A 119 14.78 8.00 3.34
C GLN A 119 14.40 8.26 1.88
N LEU A 120 13.71 7.34 1.22
CA LEU A 120 13.18 7.52 -0.14
C LEU A 120 12.19 8.68 -0.24
N MET A 121 11.46 8.98 0.84
CA MET A 121 10.51 10.09 0.86
C MET A 121 11.16 11.41 1.26
N HIS A 122 12.31 11.36 1.94
CA HIS A 122 12.92 12.54 2.56
C HIS A 122 13.17 13.69 1.58
N PRO A 123 13.66 13.48 0.33
CA PRO A 123 13.82 14.57 -0.62
C PRO A 123 12.51 15.30 -0.94
N TRP A 124 11.41 14.55 -1.07
CA TRP A 124 10.08 15.12 -1.36
C TRP A 124 9.48 15.83 -0.16
N ILE A 125 9.63 15.25 1.04
CA ILE A 125 9.15 15.85 2.28
C ILE A 125 9.92 17.13 2.60
N SER A 126 11.23 17.16 2.39
CA SER A 126 12.06 18.34 2.62
C SER A 126 11.63 19.51 1.73
N VAL A 127 11.34 19.27 0.45
CA VAL A 127 10.83 20.31 -0.46
C VAL A 127 9.44 20.81 -0.02
N LEU A 128 8.59 19.95 0.54
CA LEU A 128 7.30 20.37 1.10
C LEU A 128 7.49 21.26 2.34
N GLU A 129 8.44 20.92 3.22
CA GLU A 129 8.79 21.71 4.40
C GLU A 129 9.40 23.06 4.03
N GLU A 130 10.37 23.08 3.09
CA GLU A 130 10.98 24.31 2.55
C GLU A 130 9.94 25.28 1.97
N CYS A 131 8.95 24.74 1.26
CA CYS A 131 7.86 25.53 0.67
C CYS A 131 6.70 25.82 1.65
N GLU A 132 6.82 25.39 2.91
CA GLU A 132 5.80 25.52 3.97
C GLU A 132 4.44 24.96 3.54
N ILE A 133 4.44 23.81 2.87
CA ILE A 133 3.22 23.13 2.45
C ILE A 133 2.75 22.21 3.59
N PRO A 134 1.63 22.52 4.27
CA PRO A 134 1.16 21.67 5.34
C PRO A 134 0.72 20.29 4.81
N LEU A 135 1.09 19.23 5.52
CA LEU A 135 0.56 17.88 5.29
C LEU A 135 -0.50 17.54 6.34
N SER A 136 -1.65 17.04 5.89
CA SER A 136 -2.68 16.49 6.78
C SER A 136 -2.31 15.10 7.30
N GLY A 137 -1.30 14.46 6.71
CA GLY A 137 -0.86 13.12 7.07
C GLY A 137 -0.20 12.40 5.89
N ILE A 138 0.35 11.24 6.23
CA ILE A 138 1.01 10.31 5.32
C ILE A 138 0.28 8.98 5.44
N TRP A 139 -0.22 8.47 4.32
CA TRP A 139 -1.02 7.25 4.27
C TRP A 139 -0.35 6.22 3.37
N SER A 140 -0.39 4.98 3.80
CA SER A 140 0.00 3.83 2.98
C SER A 140 -1.18 3.36 2.11
N LEU A 141 -0.93 3.14 0.83
CA LEU A 141 -1.94 2.72 -0.14
C LEU A 141 -2.72 1.46 0.29
N PRO A 142 -2.09 0.34 0.72
CA PRO A 142 -2.82 -0.85 1.16
C PRO A 142 -3.72 -0.61 2.39
N LEU A 143 -3.40 0.35 3.26
CA LEU A 143 -4.28 0.70 4.39
C LEU A 143 -5.53 1.46 3.91
N VAL A 144 -5.41 2.27 2.87
CA VAL A 144 -6.51 3.05 2.29
C VAL A 144 -7.37 2.18 1.36
N SER A 145 -6.77 1.22 0.67
CA SER A 145 -7.44 0.36 -0.31
C SER A 145 -8.52 -0.53 0.31
N LYS A 146 -8.51 -0.78 1.63
CA LYS A 146 -9.60 -1.45 2.34
C LYS A 146 -10.98 -0.83 2.08
N ASN A 147 -11.03 0.47 1.79
CA ASN A 147 -12.28 1.18 1.53
C ASN A 147 -12.90 0.76 0.19
N LEU A 148 -12.09 0.24 -0.74
CA LEU A 148 -12.54 -0.28 -2.04
C LEU A 148 -13.34 -1.57 -1.90
N LEU A 149 -13.07 -2.38 -0.86
CA LEU A 149 -13.73 -3.67 -0.65
C LEU A 149 -15.26 -3.58 -0.64
N LYS A 150 -15.80 -2.50 -0.07
CA LYS A 150 -17.25 -2.25 -0.07
C LYS A 150 -17.80 -1.96 -1.46
N HIS A 151 -17.03 -1.28 -2.30
CA HIS A 151 -17.43 -0.93 -3.67
C HIS A 151 -17.39 -2.14 -4.60
N ILE A 152 -16.42 -3.04 -4.42
CA ILE A 152 -16.30 -4.29 -5.19
C ILE A 152 -17.04 -5.47 -4.55
N LYS A 153 -17.79 -5.24 -3.47
CA LYS A 153 -18.56 -6.25 -2.71
C LYS A 153 -17.72 -7.44 -2.20
N ALA A 154 -16.44 -7.20 -1.91
CA ALA A 154 -15.47 -8.21 -1.45
C ALA A 154 -15.10 -7.99 0.02
N THR A 155 -16.07 -8.11 0.93
CA THR A 155 -15.87 -7.74 2.35
C THR A 155 -15.72 -8.93 3.31
N SER A 156 -15.88 -10.16 2.83
CA SER A 156 -15.86 -11.39 3.63
C SER A 156 -14.89 -12.41 3.06
N GLY A 157 -14.36 -13.28 3.93
CA GLY A 157 -13.40 -14.31 3.57
C GLY A 157 -12.02 -13.76 3.24
N SER A 158 -11.19 -14.59 2.60
CA SER A 158 -9.88 -14.18 2.08
C SER A 158 -10.03 -13.51 0.72
N VAL A 159 -9.67 -12.23 0.65
CA VAL A 159 -9.72 -11.41 -0.56
C VAL A 159 -8.30 -10.98 -0.90
N LEU A 160 -7.81 -11.38 -2.08
CA LEU A 160 -6.55 -10.89 -2.62
C LEU A 160 -6.84 -9.80 -3.64
N LEU A 161 -6.63 -8.55 -3.24
CA LEU A 161 -6.74 -7.40 -4.13
C LEU A 161 -5.42 -7.23 -4.90
N VAL A 162 -5.48 -7.42 -6.20
CA VAL A 162 -4.37 -7.21 -7.12
C VAL A 162 -4.62 -5.95 -7.91
N SER A 163 -3.62 -5.09 -8.00
CA SER A 163 -3.74 -3.81 -8.69
C SER A 163 -2.40 -3.39 -9.25
N GLN A 164 -2.40 -2.78 -10.43
CA GLN A 164 -1.21 -2.19 -11.01
C GLN A 164 -1.35 -0.67 -10.97
N GLN A 165 -0.43 -0.01 -10.26
CA GLN A 165 -0.38 1.44 -10.21
C GLN A 165 0.72 2.04 -11.10
N VAL A 166 1.79 1.29 -11.30
CA VAL A 166 2.91 1.63 -12.18
C VAL A 166 3.24 0.42 -13.04
N ASN A 167 3.69 0.64 -14.28
CA ASN A 167 3.93 -0.44 -15.23
C ASN A 167 4.94 -1.48 -14.73
N SER A 168 5.88 -1.07 -13.87
CA SER A 168 6.92 -1.96 -13.36
C SER A 168 6.51 -2.85 -12.18
N ASN A 169 5.38 -2.60 -11.51
CA ASN A 169 5.04 -3.27 -10.26
C ASN A 169 3.57 -3.65 -10.17
N VAL A 170 3.29 -4.84 -9.63
CA VAL A 170 1.93 -5.27 -9.28
C VAL A 170 1.81 -5.38 -7.76
N ARG A 171 0.87 -4.61 -7.19
CA ARG A 171 0.52 -4.68 -5.76
C ARG A 171 -0.49 -5.78 -5.51
N GLN A 172 -0.27 -6.52 -4.44
CA GLN A 172 -1.05 -7.67 -4.03
C GLN A 172 -1.33 -7.54 -2.54
N THR A 173 -2.59 -7.27 -2.20
CA THR A 173 -3.03 -6.94 -0.83
C THR A 173 -4.02 -7.96 -0.34
N LEU A 174 -3.66 -8.72 0.69
CA LEU A 174 -4.54 -9.70 1.32
C LEU A 174 -5.37 -9.02 2.40
N PHE A 175 -6.68 -9.17 2.27
CA PHE A 175 -7.66 -8.87 3.30
C PHE A 175 -8.32 -10.16 3.80
N LYS A 176 -8.61 -10.22 5.10
CA LYS A 176 -9.46 -11.26 5.68
C LYS A 176 -10.61 -10.58 6.41
N ASP A 177 -11.83 -10.86 5.97
CA ASP A 177 -13.05 -10.25 6.52
C ASP A 177 -12.97 -8.70 6.60
N GLY A 178 -12.45 -8.09 5.54
CA GLY A 178 -12.29 -6.64 5.42
C GLY A 178 -11.12 -6.04 6.21
N VAL A 179 -10.31 -6.86 6.87
CA VAL A 179 -9.13 -6.44 7.64
C VAL A 179 -7.87 -6.71 6.83
N LEU A 180 -6.98 -5.72 6.71
CA LEU A 180 -5.68 -5.90 6.07
C LEU A 180 -4.86 -6.93 6.84
N ILE A 181 -4.28 -7.89 6.12
CA ILE A 181 -3.41 -8.94 6.68
C ILE A 181 -1.98 -8.81 6.17
N SER A 182 -1.82 -8.55 4.87
CA SER A 182 -0.51 -8.42 4.22
C SER A 182 -0.63 -7.59 2.95
N SER A 183 0.44 -6.91 2.57
CA SER A 183 0.57 -6.30 1.26
C SER A 183 2.00 -6.46 0.76
N ARG A 184 2.15 -6.74 -0.53
CA ARG A 184 3.44 -6.75 -1.22
C ARG A 184 3.33 -6.11 -2.59
N GLN A 185 4.44 -5.60 -3.12
CA GLN A 185 4.61 -5.33 -4.53
C GLN A 185 5.58 -6.35 -5.12
N SER A 186 5.23 -6.92 -6.26
CA SER A 186 6.15 -7.69 -7.10
C SER A 186 6.55 -6.85 -8.30
N ILE A 187 7.81 -6.95 -8.72
CA ILE A 187 8.28 -6.35 -9.97
C ILE A 187 7.74 -7.19 -11.14
N VAL A 188 7.15 -6.53 -12.12
CA VAL A 188 6.79 -7.08 -13.42
C VAL A 188 7.61 -6.34 -14.49
N ASN A 189 8.39 -7.08 -15.27
CA ASN A 189 9.23 -6.49 -16.32
C ASN A 189 8.38 -6.20 -17.56
N GLN A 190 7.47 -5.23 -17.45
CA GLN A 190 6.59 -4.81 -18.52
C GLN A 190 7.24 -3.72 -19.36
N ASP A 191 7.11 -3.80 -20.69
CA ASP A 191 7.43 -2.68 -21.57
C ASP A 191 6.48 -1.51 -21.27
N ILE A 192 7.04 -0.31 -21.14
CA ILE A 192 6.28 0.91 -20.85
C ILE A 192 5.19 1.17 -21.91
N ASN A 193 5.40 0.73 -23.15
CA ASN A 193 4.49 0.95 -24.27
C ASN A 193 3.50 -0.19 -24.54
N ASP A 194 3.60 -1.31 -23.82
CA ASP A 194 2.74 -2.47 -24.04
C ASP A 194 2.05 -2.94 -22.75
N ILE A 195 0.78 -2.53 -22.62
CA ILE A 195 -0.08 -2.94 -21.51
C ILE A 195 -0.91 -4.21 -21.77
N SER A 196 -0.82 -4.78 -22.98
CA SER A 196 -1.64 -5.92 -23.41
C SER A 196 -1.22 -7.24 -22.76
N ILE A 197 0.05 -7.38 -22.37
CA ILE A 197 0.61 -8.60 -21.78
C ILE A 197 0.61 -8.61 -20.24
N ILE A 198 -0.04 -7.64 -19.59
CA ILE A 198 0.00 -7.51 -18.12
C ILE A 198 -0.50 -8.78 -17.41
N GLY A 199 -1.50 -9.47 -17.96
CA GLY A 199 -2.03 -10.69 -17.39
C GLY A 199 -0.97 -11.78 -17.27
N GLU A 200 -0.19 -11.96 -18.34
CA GLU A 200 0.87 -12.97 -18.41
C GLU A 200 2.02 -12.65 -17.44
N LEU A 201 2.34 -11.37 -17.26
CA LEU A 201 3.40 -10.94 -16.35
C LEU A 201 2.95 -10.98 -14.87
N ALA A 202 1.70 -10.60 -14.59
CA ALA A 202 1.16 -10.55 -13.24
C ALA A 202 0.81 -11.94 -12.69
N ALA A 203 0.32 -12.87 -13.52
CA ALA A 203 -0.16 -14.18 -13.07
C ALA A 203 0.89 -15.03 -12.34
N PRO A 204 2.14 -15.16 -12.83
CA PRO A 204 3.21 -15.84 -12.09
C PRO A 204 3.49 -15.21 -10.72
N GLU A 205 3.49 -13.87 -10.65
CA GLU A 205 3.73 -13.13 -9.41
C GLU A 205 2.61 -13.31 -8.39
N VAL A 206 1.35 -13.29 -8.84
CA VAL A 206 0.19 -13.59 -7.99
C VAL A 206 0.22 -15.04 -7.49
N LYS A 207 0.57 -16.01 -8.34
CA LYS A 207 0.73 -17.42 -7.94
C LYS A 207 1.85 -17.57 -6.89
N ARG A 208 2.97 -16.88 -7.05
CA ARG A 208 4.08 -16.86 -6.07
C ARG A 208 3.62 -16.26 -4.74
N THR A 209 2.85 -15.17 -4.76
CA THR A 209 2.30 -14.57 -3.55
C THR A 209 1.32 -15.50 -2.86
N ILE A 210 0.42 -16.17 -3.57
CA ILE A 210 -0.50 -17.15 -2.95
C ILE A 210 0.29 -18.24 -2.22
N LYS A 211 1.32 -18.82 -2.87
CA LYS A 211 2.22 -19.80 -2.24
C LYS A 211 2.90 -19.22 -1.00
N PHE A 212 3.40 -17.99 -1.08
CA PHE A 212 4.01 -17.31 0.05
C PHE A 212 3.01 -17.10 1.21
N LEU A 213 1.78 -16.66 0.93
CA LEU A 213 0.75 -16.41 1.95
C LEU A 213 0.38 -17.69 2.69
N ARG A 214 0.31 -18.83 1.98
CA ARG A 214 0.11 -20.15 2.58
C ARG A 214 1.30 -20.60 3.41
N ALA A 215 2.52 -20.47 2.90
CA ALA A 215 3.75 -20.80 3.63
C ALA A 215 3.92 -19.98 4.92
N GLN A 216 3.36 -18.77 4.97
CA GLN A 216 3.33 -17.92 6.17
C GLN A 216 2.12 -18.18 7.09
N ASN A 217 1.30 -19.20 6.81
CA ASN A 217 0.07 -19.50 7.52
C ASN A 217 -0.89 -18.29 7.62
N LEU A 218 -0.90 -17.43 6.60
CA LEU A 218 -1.83 -16.30 6.52
C LEU A 218 -3.18 -16.72 5.94
N ILE A 219 -3.17 -17.79 5.15
CA ILE A 219 -4.30 -18.44 4.50
C ILE A 219 -4.06 -19.96 4.67
N SER A 220 -5.09 -20.74 5.00
CA SER A 220 -4.93 -22.20 5.05
C SER A 220 -4.87 -22.82 3.64
N GLU A 221 -4.34 -24.04 3.53
CA GLU A 221 -4.17 -24.70 2.21
C GLU A 221 -5.47 -24.80 1.40
N ASP A 222 -6.58 -25.14 2.06
CA ASP A 222 -7.89 -25.32 1.41
C ASP A 222 -8.74 -24.03 1.41
N GLU A 223 -8.24 -22.91 1.95
CA GLU A 223 -9.02 -21.67 1.98
C GLU A 223 -9.09 -21.03 0.59
N VAL A 224 -10.32 -20.80 0.14
CA VAL A 224 -10.60 -20.15 -1.14
C VAL A 224 -10.18 -18.68 -1.06
N ILE A 225 -9.39 -18.25 -2.04
CA ILE A 225 -8.94 -16.87 -2.18
C ILE A 225 -9.78 -16.21 -3.27
N ASN A 226 -10.56 -15.21 -2.87
CA ASN A 226 -11.30 -14.37 -3.81
C ASN A 226 -10.33 -13.35 -4.42
N LEU A 227 -9.89 -13.63 -5.64
CA LEU A 227 -9.00 -12.74 -6.39
C LEU A 227 -9.82 -11.60 -7.01
N HIS A 228 -9.48 -10.36 -6.65
CA HIS A 228 -10.05 -9.17 -7.27
C HIS A 228 -8.95 -8.37 -7.92
N ILE A 229 -9.11 -8.09 -9.21
CA ILE A 229 -8.11 -7.38 -10.01
C ILE A 229 -8.64 -5.99 -10.32
N LEU A 230 -7.84 -4.97 -10.04
CA LEU A 230 -8.09 -3.58 -10.41
C LEU A 230 -7.10 -3.17 -11.50
N GLY A 231 -7.64 -2.82 -12.66
CA GLY A 231 -6.89 -2.30 -13.79
C GLY A 231 -7.80 -1.48 -14.70
N SER A 232 -7.23 -0.87 -15.74
CA SER A 232 -8.00 -0.34 -16.87
C SER A 232 -8.76 -1.46 -17.59
N ASP A 233 -9.75 -1.11 -18.41
CA ASP A 233 -10.51 -2.09 -19.19
C ASP A 233 -9.60 -2.97 -20.07
N GLU A 234 -8.54 -2.38 -20.63
CA GLU A 234 -7.54 -3.08 -21.43
C GLU A 234 -6.73 -4.10 -20.60
N GLN A 235 -6.33 -3.73 -19.38
CA GLN A 235 -5.62 -4.63 -18.47
C GLN A 235 -6.52 -5.78 -18.02
N ILE A 236 -7.79 -5.50 -17.73
CA ILE A 236 -8.78 -6.47 -17.25
C ILE A 236 -8.97 -7.62 -18.25
N HIS A 237 -8.95 -7.34 -19.56
CA HIS A 237 -9.08 -8.37 -20.58
C HIS A 237 -7.93 -9.39 -20.52
N SER A 238 -6.68 -8.91 -20.57
CA SER A 238 -5.46 -9.73 -20.46
C SER A 238 -5.43 -10.56 -19.16
N LEU A 239 -5.86 -9.94 -18.05
CA LEU A 239 -5.93 -10.57 -16.74
C LEU A 239 -7.00 -11.67 -16.70
N HIS A 240 -8.17 -11.46 -17.30
CA HIS A 240 -9.20 -12.51 -17.39
C HIS A 240 -8.74 -13.72 -18.17
N GLU A 241 -7.94 -13.56 -19.23
CA GLU A 241 -7.40 -14.70 -19.98
C GLU A 241 -6.35 -15.49 -19.18
N SER A 242 -5.47 -14.78 -18.48
CA SER A 242 -4.35 -15.38 -17.75
C SER A 242 -4.73 -16.03 -16.42
N PHE A 243 -5.80 -15.55 -15.77
CA PHE A 243 -6.29 -16.03 -14.48
C PHE A 243 -7.46 -17.01 -14.58
N LYS A 244 -7.76 -17.54 -15.78
CA LYS A 244 -8.77 -18.61 -15.92
C LYS A 244 -8.42 -19.77 -14.98
N SER A 245 -9.37 -20.12 -14.11
CA SER A 245 -9.33 -21.41 -13.42
C SER A 245 -9.19 -22.47 -14.50
N SER A 246 -8.09 -23.22 -14.47
CA SER A 246 -8.06 -24.50 -15.17
C SER A 246 -9.23 -25.30 -14.62
N GLU A 247 -10.19 -25.63 -15.48
CA GLU A 247 -11.19 -26.66 -15.17
C GLU A 247 -10.49 -27.97 -14.81
#